data_AF-T1AQM2-F1
#
_entry.id   AF-T1AQM2-F1
#
_cell.length_a   1.000
_cell.length_b   1.000
_cell.length_c   1.000
_cell.angle_alpha   90.00
_cell.angle_beta   90.00
_cell.angle_gamma   90.00
#
_symmetry.space_group_name_H-M   'P 1'
#
loop_
_entity.id
_entity.type
_entity.pdbx_description
1 polymer ?
#
loop_
_entity_poly.entity_id
_entity_poly.type
_entity_poly.pdbx_seq_one_letter_code
_entity_poly.pdbx_strand_id
1 'polypeptide(L)'
;FIYAHLNRVIRERDLDMIYISGPGHGGPALVANTYLEGTYSELYPEIAQDEAGLKRLFTQFSFPGGIPSHVSPECPGSIHEGGELGYSLSHACGAALDNPQLIVACVVGDGEAETGPLATGWHLNKFLNPAHDGAVLPILHLNGYKIANPTVLARIEREELEQLLQAA
;
A
#
# COMPACT_ATOMS: atom_id res chain seq x y z
N PHE A 1 3.88 9.04 -5.71
CA PHE A 1 5.32 8.78 -5.90
C PHE A 1 5.62 7.29 -5.95
N ILE A 2 5.45 6.56 -4.85
CA ILE A 2 5.77 5.11 -4.77
C ILE A 2 5.10 4.32 -5.90
N TYR A 3 3.79 4.42 -6.05
CA TYR A 3 3.03 3.72 -7.10
C TYR A 3 3.58 3.92 -8.52
N ALA A 4 3.89 5.17 -8.90
CA ALA A 4 4.47 5.47 -10.21
C ALA A 4 5.87 4.83 -10.41
N HIS A 5 6.70 4.81 -9.35
CA HIS A 5 8.01 4.13 -9.41
C HIS A 5 7.87 2.62 -9.49
N LEU A 6 6.89 2.02 -8.79
CA LEU A 6 6.59 0.60 -8.89
C LEU A 6 6.09 0.25 -10.30
N ASN A 7 5.14 1.02 -10.85
CA ASN A 7 4.67 0.85 -12.22
C ASN A 7 5.81 0.91 -13.24
N ARG A 8 6.76 1.83 -13.07
CA ARG A 8 7.95 1.89 -13.92
C ARG A 8 8.75 0.58 -13.86
N VAL A 9 9.02 0.06 -12.67
CA VAL A 9 9.81 -1.17 -12.51
C VAL A 9 9.06 -2.40 -12.98
N ILE A 10 7.75 -2.50 -12.74
CA ILE A 10 6.87 -3.53 -13.30
C ILE A 10 7.00 -3.56 -14.82
N ARG A 11 6.88 -2.40 -15.48
CA ARG A 11 6.97 -2.28 -16.94
C ARG A 11 8.35 -2.58 -17.50
N GLU A 12 9.41 -2.15 -16.81
CA GLU A 12 10.79 -2.35 -17.26
C GLU A 12 11.27 -3.81 -17.11
N ARG A 13 10.69 -4.56 -16.16
CA ARG A 13 11.19 -5.88 -15.77
C ARG A 13 10.17 -7.01 -15.87
N ASP A 14 8.96 -6.72 -16.32
CA ASP A 14 7.86 -7.68 -16.46
C ASP A 14 7.59 -8.44 -15.14
N LEU A 15 7.40 -7.68 -14.05
CA LEU A 15 7.23 -8.25 -12.71
C LEU A 15 5.75 -8.48 -12.38
N ASP A 16 5.45 -9.61 -11.76
CA ASP A 16 4.19 -9.84 -11.06
C ASP A 16 4.24 -9.16 -9.69
N MET A 17 3.41 -8.14 -9.48
CA MET A 17 3.45 -7.31 -8.28
C MET A 17 2.07 -6.85 -7.84
N ILE A 18 1.81 -6.95 -6.55
CA ILE A 18 0.64 -6.33 -5.89
C ILE A 18 1.08 -5.23 -4.92
N TYR A 19 0.15 -4.32 -4.61
CA TYR A 19 0.37 -3.19 -3.72
C TYR A 19 -0.47 -3.32 -2.44
N ILE A 20 0.16 -3.26 -1.27
CA ILE A 20 -0.50 -3.16 0.03
C ILE A 20 -0.35 -1.75 0.56
N SER A 21 -1.48 -1.07 0.79
CA SER A 21 -1.52 0.29 1.32
C SER A 21 -1.76 0.30 2.82
N GLY A 22 -0.70 0.23 3.63
CA GLY A 22 -0.78 0.41 5.08
C GLY A 22 -1.47 1.73 5.49
N PRO A 23 -1.06 2.91 4.99
CA PRO A 23 -1.81 4.16 5.18
C PRO A 23 -3.04 4.21 4.26
N GLY A 24 -4.02 3.35 4.53
CA GLY A 24 -5.22 3.16 3.72
C GLY A 24 -6.14 4.37 3.63
N HIS A 25 -6.07 5.29 4.57
CA HIS A 25 -6.73 6.60 4.50
C HIS A 25 -6.28 7.44 3.28
N GLY A 26 -5.20 7.05 2.61
CA GLY A 26 -4.75 7.59 1.32
C GLY A 26 -5.54 7.08 0.10
N GLY A 27 -6.81 6.70 0.25
CA GLY A 27 -7.69 6.20 -0.83
C GLY A 27 -7.60 6.96 -2.16
N PRO A 28 -7.60 8.31 -2.17
CA PRO A 28 -7.46 9.08 -3.41
C PRO A 28 -6.23 8.71 -4.24
N ALA A 29 -5.13 8.29 -3.60
CA ALA A 29 -3.92 7.92 -4.32
C ALA A 29 -4.16 6.67 -5.17
N LEU A 30 -4.79 5.63 -4.64
CA LEU A 30 -5.00 4.37 -5.36
C LEU A 30 -6.14 4.51 -6.37
N VAL A 31 -7.22 5.21 -6.01
CA VAL A 31 -8.32 5.54 -6.93
C VAL A 31 -7.80 6.34 -8.14
N ALA A 32 -6.96 7.35 -7.93
CA ALA A 32 -6.40 8.12 -9.03
C ALA A 32 -5.48 7.29 -9.91
N ASN A 33 -4.61 6.45 -9.34
CA ASN A 33 -3.70 5.62 -10.15
C ASN A 33 -4.47 4.57 -10.96
N THR A 34 -5.42 3.86 -10.35
CA THR A 34 -6.26 2.86 -11.03
C THR A 34 -7.15 3.49 -12.12
N TYR A 35 -7.57 4.74 -11.93
CA TYR A 35 -8.23 5.52 -13.00
C TYR A 35 -7.28 5.87 -14.14
N LEU A 36 -6.05 6.31 -13.85
CA LEU A 36 -5.08 6.71 -14.86
C LEU A 36 -4.56 5.53 -15.70
N GLU A 37 -4.43 4.35 -15.11
CA GLU A 37 -4.02 3.14 -15.84
C GLU A 37 -5.18 2.45 -16.58
N GLY A 38 -6.43 2.87 -16.34
CA GLY A 38 -7.62 2.41 -17.07
C GLY A 38 -8.49 1.39 -16.33
N THR A 39 -7.92 0.62 -15.39
CA THR A 39 -8.60 -0.45 -14.66
C THR A 39 -9.89 0.02 -13.97
N TYR A 40 -9.89 1.24 -13.43
CA TYR A 40 -11.10 1.81 -12.79
C TYR A 40 -12.23 1.98 -13.80
N SER A 41 -11.94 2.47 -15.01
CA SER A 41 -12.94 2.65 -16.07
C SER A 41 -13.36 1.34 -16.72
N GLU A 42 -12.52 0.29 -16.66
CA GLU A 42 -12.91 -1.07 -17.09
C GLU A 42 -13.98 -1.67 -16.16
N LEU A 43 -13.84 -1.46 -14.84
CA LEU A 43 -14.78 -1.96 -13.83
C LEU A 43 -16.00 -1.05 -13.64
N TYR A 44 -15.82 0.27 -13.80
CA TYR A 44 -16.85 1.30 -13.66
C TYR A 44 -16.95 2.13 -14.95
N PRO A 45 -17.59 1.60 -16.01
CA PRO A 45 -17.64 2.26 -17.34
C PRO A 45 -18.23 3.66 -17.33
N GLU A 46 -19.06 3.96 -16.32
CA GLU A 46 -19.69 5.24 -16.11
C GLU A 46 -18.70 6.32 -15.63
N ILE A 47 -17.50 5.92 -15.23
CA ILE A 47 -16.35 6.75 -14.86
C ILE A 47 -15.29 6.63 -15.98
N ALA A 48 -15.65 7.08 -17.18
CA ALA A 48 -14.79 7.06 -18.36
C ALA A 48 -13.58 8.00 -18.23
N GLN A 49 -12.52 7.75 -19.02
CA GLN A 49 -11.34 8.63 -19.10
C GLN A 49 -11.59 9.89 -19.96
N ASP A 50 -12.61 10.65 -19.59
CA ASP A 50 -13.00 11.92 -20.22
C ASP A 50 -13.41 12.96 -19.16
N GLU A 51 -13.76 14.17 -19.61
CA GLU A 51 -14.14 15.27 -18.71
C GLU A 51 -15.36 14.91 -17.84
N ALA A 52 -16.34 14.18 -18.39
CA ALA A 52 -17.56 13.82 -17.69
C ALA A 52 -17.30 12.75 -16.63
N GLY A 53 -16.52 11.71 -16.98
CA GLY A 53 -16.11 10.66 -16.05
C GLY A 53 -15.20 11.18 -14.94
N LEU A 54 -14.25 12.07 -15.25
CA LEU A 54 -13.41 12.71 -14.24
C LEU A 54 -14.23 13.55 -13.26
N LYS A 55 -15.20 14.32 -13.76
CA LYS A 55 -16.13 15.07 -12.91
C LYS A 55 -16.90 14.13 -11.99
N ARG A 56 -17.39 12.99 -12.50
CA ARG A 56 -18.10 12.00 -11.68
C ARG A 56 -17.20 11.40 -10.61
N LEU A 57 -15.97 11.03 -10.97
CA LEU A 57 -14.97 10.51 -10.03
C LEU A 57 -14.74 11.47 -8.86
N PHE A 58 -14.61 12.77 -9.14
CA PHE A 58 -14.44 13.79 -8.10
C PHE A 58 -15.69 13.92 -7.23
N THR A 59 -16.88 13.92 -7.83
CA THR A 59 -18.13 14.12 -7.07
C THR A 59 -18.51 12.93 -6.19
N GLN A 60 -18.12 11.70 -6.54
CA GLN A 60 -18.49 10.51 -5.79
C GLN A 60 -17.55 10.21 -4.62
N PHE A 61 -16.34 10.78 -4.59
CA PHE A 61 -15.38 10.47 -3.55
C PHE A 61 -15.85 10.99 -2.18
N SER A 62 -15.98 10.09 -1.20
CA SER A 62 -16.46 10.39 0.16
C SER A 62 -17.80 11.13 0.20
N PHE A 63 -18.69 10.83 -0.75
CA PHE A 63 -20.00 11.44 -0.89
C PHE A 63 -21.12 10.45 -0.54
N PRO A 64 -22.29 10.89 -0.01
CA PRO A 64 -23.43 10.01 0.18
C PRO A 64 -23.83 9.25 -1.10
N GLY A 65 -23.74 7.92 -1.06
CA GLY A 65 -23.99 7.06 -2.22
C GLY A 65 -22.84 6.99 -3.24
N GLY A 66 -21.67 7.54 -2.91
CA GLY A 66 -20.44 7.43 -3.68
C GLY A 66 -19.48 6.38 -3.11
N ILE A 67 -18.18 6.61 -3.25
CA ILE A 67 -17.11 5.66 -2.84
C ILE A 67 -16.45 6.06 -1.51
N PRO A 68 -15.86 5.09 -0.77
CA PRO A 68 -15.20 5.35 0.50
C PRO A 68 -13.97 6.25 0.41
N SER A 69 -13.51 6.72 1.57
CA SER A 69 -12.28 7.53 1.70
C SER A 69 -10.99 6.71 1.74
N HIS A 70 -11.11 5.41 2.05
CA HIS A 70 -9.99 4.49 2.20
C HIS A 70 -9.74 3.69 0.93
N VAL A 71 -8.69 2.85 0.92
CA VAL A 71 -8.43 1.87 -0.15
C VAL A 71 -9.37 0.67 0.01
N SER A 72 -10.68 0.94 0.12
CA SER A 72 -11.71 -0.05 0.42
C SER A 72 -11.84 -1.12 -0.68
N PRO A 73 -12.57 -2.22 -0.45
CA PRO A 73 -12.68 -3.31 -1.42
C PRO A 73 -13.25 -2.92 -2.79
N GLU A 74 -13.95 -1.78 -2.92
CA GLU A 74 -14.39 -1.28 -4.23
C GLU A 74 -13.23 -0.67 -5.05
N CYS A 75 -12.09 -0.33 -4.43
CA CYS A 75 -10.93 0.14 -5.14
C CYS A 75 -10.27 -1.03 -5.91
N PRO A 76 -10.14 -0.94 -7.25
CA PRO A 76 -9.48 -1.98 -8.03
C PRO A 76 -8.08 -2.30 -7.50
N GLY A 77 -7.76 -3.59 -7.42
CA GLY A 77 -6.46 -4.07 -6.91
C GLY A 77 -6.31 -4.04 -5.39
N SER A 78 -7.30 -3.56 -4.61
CA SER A 78 -7.23 -3.59 -3.15
C SER A 78 -7.52 -4.98 -2.60
N ILE A 79 -6.61 -5.45 -1.73
CA ILE A 79 -6.84 -6.58 -0.81
C ILE A 79 -6.59 -6.19 0.66
N HIS A 80 -6.36 -4.90 0.92
CA HIS A 80 -6.05 -4.36 2.23
C HIS A 80 -6.54 -2.91 2.31
N GLU A 81 -7.58 -2.68 3.10
CA GLU A 81 -8.20 -1.35 3.20
C GLU A 81 -7.33 -0.34 3.95
N GLY A 82 -6.57 -0.77 4.96
CA GLY A 82 -5.69 0.08 5.75
C GLY A 82 -6.41 1.16 6.57
N GLY A 83 -7.67 0.91 6.95
CA GLY A 83 -8.42 1.75 7.89
C GLY A 83 -7.97 1.52 9.33
N GLU A 84 -8.10 0.29 9.82
CA GLU A 84 -7.42 -0.13 11.05
C GLU A 84 -5.96 -0.47 10.74
N LEU A 85 -5.07 0.37 11.25
CA LEU A 85 -3.63 0.32 11.02
C LEU A 85 -2.97 -0.87 11.75
N GLY A 86 -1.96 -1.48 11.11
CA GLY A 86 -1.06 -2.44 11.76
C GLY A 86 -0.90 -3.78 11.06
N TYR A 87 -1.75 -4.09 10.08
CA TYR A 87 -1.82 -5.41 9.45
C TYR A 87 -1.17 -5.48 8.07
N SER A 88 -0.52 -4.40 7.61
CA SER A 88 0.05 -4.33 6.27
C SER A 88 1.09 -5.42 6.01
N LEU A 89 2.07 -5.60 6.90
CA LEU A 89 3.10 -6.64 6.76
C LEU A 89 2.55 -8.06 6.89
N SER A 90 1.58 -8.30 7.77
CA SER A 90 1.00 -9.65 7.91
C SER A 90 0.18 -10.05 6.69
N HIS A 91 -0.62 -9.14 6.13
CA HIS A 91 -1.32 -9.37 4.87
C HIS A 91 -0.34 -9.53 3.71
N ALA A 92 0.74 -8.74 3.68
CA ALA A 92 1.75 -8.83 2.64
C ALA A 92 2.48 -10.18 2.64
N CYS A 93 2.92 -10.64 3.81
CA CYS A 93 3.57 -11.94 3.94
C CYS A 93 2.59 -13.08 3.60
N GLY A 94 1.34 -13.00 4.07
CA GLY A 94 0.31 -13.98 3.73
C GLY A 94 0.04 -14.09 2.23
N ALA A 95 0.05 -12.96 1.50
CA ALA A 95 -0.12 -12.95 0.06
C ALA A 95 1.09 -13.53 -0.70
N ALA A 96 2.30 -13.43 -0.15
CA ALA A 96 3.52 -13.97 -0.76
C ALA A 96 3.69 -15.48 -0.56
N LEU A 97 3.07 -16.07 0.46
CA LEU A 97 3.18 -17.51 0.74
C LEU A 97 2.71 -18.35 -0.45
N ASP A 98 3.46 -19.41 -0.76
CA ASP A 98 3.20 -20.34 -1.87
C ASP A 98 3.09 -19.67 -3.26
N ASN A 99 3.60 -18.45 -3.41
CA ASN A 99 3.54 -17.68 -4.66
C ASN A 99 4.92 -17.14 -5.08
N PRO A 100 5.83 -17.99 -5.59
CA PRO A 100 7.25 -17.71 -5.71
C PRO A 100 7.62 -16.60 -6.71
N GLN A 101 6.70 -16.19 -7.60
CA GLN A 101 6.93 -15.11 -8.56
C GLN A 101 6.39 -13.76 -8.09
N LEU A 102 5.51 -13.75 -7.08
CA LEU A 102 4.84 -12.55 -6.64
C LEU A 102 5.76 -11.66 -5.81
N ILE A 103 5.77 -10.38 -6.15
CA ILE A 103 6.32 -9.32 -5.31
C ILE A 103 5.17 -8.57 -4.63
N VAL A 104 5.21 -8.47 -3.31
CA VAL A 104 4.23 -7.69 -2.55
C VAL A 104 4.87 -6.39 -2.09
N ALA A 105 4.59 -5.30 -2.79
CA ALA A 105 5.04 -3.97 -2.39
C ALA A 105 4.16 -3.47 -1.23
N CYS A 106 4.72 -3.47 -0.02
CA CYS A 106 4.01 -3.14 1.20
C CYS A 106 4.41 -1.76 1.72
N VAL A 107 3.56 -0.77 1.48
CA VAL A 107 3.80 0.59 2.00
C VAL A 107 3.30 0.67 3.43
N VAL A 108 4.23 0.94 4.33
CA VAL A 108 4.01 0.99 5.78
C VAL A 108 4.01 2.44 6.23
N GLY A 109 2.93 2.90 6.88
CA GLY A 109 2.92 4.22 7.50
C GLY A 109 3.93 4.28 8.66
N ASP A 110 4.70 5.35 8.80
CA ASP A 110 5.57 5.52 9.96
C ASP A 110 4.80 5.68 11.28
N GLY A 111 3.58 6.23 11.25
CA GLY A 111 2.64 6.17 12.37
C GLY A 111 2.03 4.79 12.58
N GLU A 112 1.80 4.03 11.50
CA GLU A 112 1.35 2.63 11.57
C GLU A 112 2.41 1.77 12.27
N ALA A 113 3.69 2.02 12.02
CA ALA A 113 4.84 1.29 12.56
C ALA A 113 4.96 1.35 14.08
N GLU A 114 4.22 2.25 14.73
CA GLU A 114 4.13 2.34 16.19
C GLU A 114 3.10 1.37 16.79
N THR A 115 2.30 0.71 15.95
CA THR A 115 1.32 -0.30 16.42
C THR A 115 2.02 -1.62 16.76
N GLY A 116 1.50 -2.32 17.77
CA GLY A 116 2.01 -3.64 18.19
C GLY A 116 2.00 -4.68 17.06
N PRO A 117 0.89 -4.85 16.31
CA PRO A 117 0.84 -5.78 15.18
C PRO A 117 1.91 -5.51 14.12
N LEU A 118 2.16 -4.25 13.77
CA LEU A 118 3.16 -3.94 12.75
C LEU A 118 4.59 -4.10 13.25
N ALA A 119 4.85 -3.72 14.51
CA ALA A 119 6.16 -3.89 15.13
C ALA A 119 6.60 -5.37 15.12
N THR A 120 5.69 -6.31 15.43
CA THR A 120 6.01 -7.74 15.36
C THR A 120 6.00 -8.28 13.93
N GLY A 121 5.24 -7.65 13.01
CA GLY A 121 5.14 -8.05 11.61
C GLY A 121 6.47 -8.06 10.86
N TRP A 122 7.47 -7.28 11.29
CA TRP A 122 8.80 -7.29 10.70
C TRP A 122 9.53 -8.64 10.81
N HIS A 123 9.21 -9.44 11.82
CA HIS A 123 9.80 -10.77 12.00
C HIS A 123 9.23 -11.84 11.06
N LEU A 124 8.21 -11.52 10.26
CA LEU A 124 7.59 -12.47 9.34
C LEU A 124 8.56 -12.95 8.25
N ASN A 125 9.61 -12.18 7.95
CA ASN A 125 10.69 -12.60 7.04
C ASN A 125 11.42 -13.89 7.50
N LYS A 126 11.38 -14.25 8.79
CA LYS A 126 11.96 -15.51 9.31
C LYS A 126 11.16 -16.75 8.89
N PHE A 127 9.93 -16.56 8.44
CA PHE A 127 9.00 -17.64 8.09
C PHE A 127 8.82 -17.78 6.58
N LEU A 128 9.29 -16.82 5.78
CA LEU A 128 9.28 -16.90 4.32
C LEU A 128 10.48 -17.74 3.84
N ASN A 129 10.21 -18.65 2.91
CA ASN A 129 11.21 -19.45 2.22
C ASN A 129 11.30 -19.01 0.74
N PRO A 130 12.40 -18.37 0.30
CA PRO A 130 12.52 -17.85 -1.07
C PRO A 130 12.54 -18.94 -2.17
N ALA A 131 12.59 -20.23 -1.81
CA ALA A 131 12.46 -21.33 -2.76
C ALA A 131 10.98 -21.65 -3.11
N HIS A 132 10.03 -21.24 -2.27
CA HIS A 132 8.61 -21.60 -2.38
C HIS A 132 7.68 -20.40 -2.33
N ASP A 133 8.08 -19.34 -1.62
CA ASP A 133 7.30 -18.13 -1.39
C ASP A 133 7.82 -16.97 -2.25
N GLY A 134 6.94 -16.01 -2.47
CA GLY A 134 7.25 -14.72 -3.09
C GLY A 134 8.06 -13.82 -2.16
N ALA A 135 8.27 -12.58 -2.62
CA ALA A 135 9.03 -11.58 -1.88
C ALA A 135 8.14 -10.44 -1.41
N VAL A 136 8.26 -10.06 -0.14
CA VAL A 136 7.69 -8.81 0.36
C VAL A 136 8.74 -7.71 0.22
N LEU A 137 8.36 -6.57 -0.35
CA LEU A 137 9.17 -5.34 -0.40
C LEU A 137 8.54 -4.30 0.55
N PRO A 138 8.96 -4.23 1.83
CA PRO A 138 8.51 -3.20 2.74
C PRO A 138 9.04 -1.82 2.34
N ILE A 139 8.17 -0.82 2.33
CA ILE A 139 8.51 0.58 2.06
C ILE A 139 8.01 1.39 3.25
N LEU A 140 8.92 1.75 4.16
CA LEU A 140 8.59 2.63 5.28
C LEU A 140 8.34 4.05 4.75
N HIS A 141 7.07 4.47 4.75
CA HIS A 141 6.64 5.80 4.36
C HIS A 141 6.93 6.79 5.50
N LEU A 142 8.22 7.09 5.69
CA LEU A 142 8.77 7.96 6.73
C LEU A 142 8.52 9.44 6.43
N ASN A 143 7.26 9.85 6.40
CA ASN A 143 6.85 11.23 6.10
C ASN A 143 7.00 12.18 7.31
N GLY A 144 7.26 11.63 8.50
CA GLY A 144 7.63 12.37 9.70
C GLY A 144 6.49 12.60 10.69
N TYR A 145 5.25 12.27 10.33
CA TYR A 145 4.06 12.65 11.08
C TYR A 145 2.93 11.62 11.02
N LYS A 146 2.17 11.60 12.10
CA LYS A 146 0.82 11.02 12.20
C LYS A 146 -0.18 12.15 12.45
N ILE A 147 -1.45 11.83 12.74
CA ILE A 147 -2.58 12.79 12.77
C ILE A 147 -2.23 14.15 13.41
N ALA A 148 -1.64 14.12 14.62
CA ALA A 148 -1.35 15.34 15.38
C ALA A 148 0.01 15.30 16.10
N ASN A 149 0.92 14.43 15.65
CA ASN A 149 2.22 14.22 16.31
C ASN A 149 3.28 13.83 15.29
N PRO A 150 4.57 14.06 15.59
CA PRO A 150 5.62 13.35 14.89
C PRO A 150 5.59 11.85 15.15
N THR A 151 6.25 11.08 14.30
CA THR A 151 6.41 9.62 14.44
C THR A 151 7.72 9.27 15.11
N VAL A 152 7.75 8.20 15.90
CA VAL A 152 8.93 7.81 16.68
C VAL A 152 10.11 7.51 15.74
N LEU A 153 9.88 6.67 14.73
CA LEU A 153 10.93 6.26 13.78
C LEU A 153 11.48 7.42 12.94
N ALA A 154 10.73 8.52 12.79
CA ALA A 154 11.21 9.70 12.06
C ALA A 154 12.01 10.67 12.95
N ARG A 155 12.10 10.42 14.26
CA ARG A 155 12.75 11.30 15.24
C ARG A 155 13.94 10.66 15.93
N ILE A 156 14.15 9.36 15.79
CA ILE A 156 15.40 8.69 16.18
C ILE A 156 16.51 9.02 15.17
N GLU A 157 17.76 8.81 15.61
CA GLU A 157 18.91 8.97 14.72
C GLU A 157 18.87 7.96 13.58
N ARG A 158 19.43 8.35 12.43
CA ARG A 158 19.42 7.48 11.23
C ARG A 158 20.11 6.15 11.50
N GLU A 159 21.22 6.17 12.22
CA GLU A 159 21.98 4.98 12.58
C GLU A 159 21.15 4.03 13.45
N GLU A 160 20.31 4.56 14.35
CA GLU A 160 19.40 3.76 15.18
C GLU A 160 18.31 3.11 14.32
N LEU A 161 17.72 3.85 13.37
CA LEU A 161 16.73 3.32 12.44
C LEU A 161 17.34 2.21 11.54
N GLU A 162 18.54 2.42 11.02
CA GLU A 162 19.23 1.42 10.19
C GLU A 162 19.53 0.14 10.99
N GLN A 163 19.98 0.26 12.24
CA GLN A 163 20.22 -0.89 13.12
C GLN A 163 18.92 -1.67 13.40
N LEU A 164 17.82 -0.96 13.67
CA LEU A 164 16.51 -1.58 13.88
C LEU A 164 16.11 -2.41 12.67
N LEU A 165 16.17 -1.84 11.45
CA LEU A 165 15.74 -2.51 10.22
C LEU A 165 16.68 -3.63 9.76
N GLN A 166 17.98 -3.55 10.08
CA GLN A 166 18.93 -4.63 9.79
C GLN A 166 18.74 -5.85 10.70
N ALA A 167 18.33 -5.62 11.96
CA ALA A 167 18.04 -6.68 12.92
C ALA A 167 16.63 -7.29 12.73
N ALA A 168 15.75 -6.59 12.03
CA ALA A 168 14.31 -6.84 11.94
C ALA A 168 13.92 -8.15 11.23
#